data_AF-A0AAW4YFC7-F1
#
_entry.id   AF-A0AAW4YFC7-F1
#
_cell.length_a   1.000
_cell.length_b   1.000
_cell.length_c   1.000
_cell.angle_alpha   90.00
_cell.angle_beta   90.00
_cell.angle_gamma   90.00
#
_symmetry.space_group_name_H-M   'P 1'
#
loop_
_entity.id
_entity.type
_entity.pdbx_description
1 polymer ?
#
loop_
_entity_poly.entity_id
_entity_poly.type
_entity_poly.pdbx_seq_one_letter_code
_entity_poly.pdbx_strand_id
1 'polypeptide(L)'
;MDKKKVKELIEQIQKYCDQAYSPNWQPKSFEEFVKLGNICREAIKELSKSDWVSVEDGLPEYGENVLAISKDGYMNVSYRRKIPRDKISREVMDDNGFILNFNLHCSTITHWKPIDKLEE
;
A
#
# COMPACT_ATOMS: atom_id res chain seq x y z
N MET A 1 -0.55 3.61 -1.99
CA MET A 1 -1.38 4.59 -1.26
C MET A 1 -0.48 5.42 -0.35
N ASP A 2 -0.58 6.75 -0.35
CA ASP A 2 0.14 7.59 0.62
C ASP A 2 -0.59 7.61 1.97
N LYS A 3 -0.16 6.74 2.89
CA LYS A 3 -0.76 6.61 4.22
C LYS A 3 -0.72 7.91 5.04
N LYS A 4 0.33 8.73 4.87
CA LYS A 4 0.47 10.00 5.59
C LYS A 4 -0.58 10.99 5.09
N LYS A 5 -0.68 11.15 3.77
CA LYS A 5 -1.68 12.02 3.15
C LYS A 5 -3.12 11.57 3.48
N VAL A 6 -3.41 10.27 3.44
CA VAL A 6 -4.72 9.74 3.85
C VAL A 6 -5.04 10.13 5.29
N LYS A 7 -4.09 9.96 6.21
CA LYS A 7 -4.28 10.32 7.62
C LYS A 7 -4.59 11.80 7.78
N GLU A 8 -3.82 12.68 7.13
CA GLU A 8 -4.04 14.13 7.16
C GLU A 8 -5.40 14.55 6.58
N LEU A 9 -5.87 13.89 5.52
CA LEU A 9 -7.19 14.14 4.93
C LEU A 9 -8.32 13.67 5.85
N ILE A 10 -8.20 12.48 6.45
CA ILE A 10 -9.18 11.93 7.40
C ILE A 10 -9.28 12.81 8.64
N GLU A 11 -8.16 13.27 9.21
CA GLU A 11 -8.15 14.17 10.37
C GLU A 11 -8.87 15.49 10.07
N GLN A 12 -8.72 16.04 8.86
CA GLN A 12 -9.44 17.24 8.44
C GLN A 12 -10.95 17.00 8.31
N ILE A 13 -11.35 15.85 7.74
CA ILE A 13 -12.76 15.45 7.62
C ILE A 13 -13.38 15.27 9.01
N GLN A 14 -12.70 14.56 9.91
CA GLN A 14 -13.17 14.34 11.28
C GLN A 14 -13.41 15.65 12.04
N LYS A 15 -12.44 16.57 12.00
CA LYS A 15 -12.59 17.90 12.63
C LYS A 15 -13.82 18.66 12.14
N TYR A 16 -14.18 18.49 10.87
CA TYR A 16 -15.38 19.11 10.32
C TYR A 16 -16.66 18.38 10.77
N CYS A 17 -16.68 17.06 10.72
CA CYS A 17 -17.80 16.26 11.21
C CYS A 17 -18.09 16.50 12.70
N ASP A 18 -17.05 16.65 13.52
CA ASP A 18 -17.16 16.96 14.95
C ASP A 18 -17.92 18.28 15.19
N GLN A 19 -17.69 19.28 14.34
CA GLN A 19 -18.42 20.55 14.41
C GLN A 19 -19.88 20.39 13.99
N ALA A 20 -20.15 19.56 12.97
CA ALA A 20 -21.49 19.31 12.45
C ALA A 20 -22.43 18.59 13.43
N TYR A 21 -21.91 17.97 14.49
CA TYR A 21 -22.75 17.42 15.57
C TYR A 21 -23.38 18.50 16.47
N SER A 22 -22.95 19.76 16.36
CA SER A 22 -23.62 20.85 17.08
C SER A 22 -24.99 21.14 16.45
N PRO A 23 -26.09 21.19 17.22
CA PRO A 23 -27.46 21.30 16.71
C PRO A 23 -27.73 22.52 15.79
N ASN A 24 -26.93 23.57 15.93
CA ASN A 24 -27.05 24.81 15.16
C ASN A 24 -25.91 24.98 14.15
N TRP A 25 -25.14 23.93 13.89
CA TRP A 25 -24.01 24.03 12.99
C TRP A 25 -24.46 24.15 11.55
N GLN A 26 -23.84 25.11 10.86
CA GLN A 26 -23.99 25.34 9.44
C GLN A 26 -22.60 25.74 8.92
N PRO A 27 -22.24 25.37 7.68
CA PRO A 27 -21.02 25.89 7.07
C PRO A 27 -21.12 27.43 7.01
N LYS A 28 -20.01 28.12 7.31
CA LYS A 28 -19.99 29.60 7.35
C LYS A 28 -20.21 30.21 5.97
N SER A 29 -19.89 29.46 4.92
CA SER A 29 -20.14 29.83 3.53
C SER A 29 -20.28 28.59 2.64
N PHE A 30 -20.85 28.78 1.46
CA PHE A 30 -20.86 27.75 0.41
C PHE A 30 -19.44 27.33 0.01
N GLU A 31 -18.49 28.26 0.02
CA GLU A 31 -17.08 27.98 -0.29
C GLU A 31 -16.44 27.01 0.71
N GLU A 32 -16.74 27.16 2.01
CA GLU A 32 -16.28 26.23 3.04
C GLU A 32 -16.85 24.82 2.82
N PHE A 33 -18.14 24.73 2.46
CA PHE A 33 -18.79 23.46 2.12
C PHE A 33 -18.14 22.78 0.90
N VAL A 34 -17.87 23.55 -0.17
CA VAL A 34 -17.19 23.04 -1.37
C VAL A 34 -15.77 22.56 -1.04
N LYS A 35 -15.05 23.29 -0.18
CA LYS A 35 -13.71 22.91 0.26
C LYS A 35 -13.72 21.54 0.95
N LEU A 36 -14.68 21.28 1.84
CA LEU A 36 -14.84 19.95 2.44
C LEU A 36 -15.11 18.87 1.38
N GLY A 37 -16.03 19.13 0.44
CA GLY A 37 -16.33 18.19 -0.64
C GLY A 37 -15.09 17.79 -1.45
N ASN A 38 -14.19 18.75 -1.70
CA ASN A 38 -12.91 18.49 -2.36
C ASN A 38 -11.96 17.64 -1.49
N ILE A 39 -11.88 17.90 -0.18
CA ILE A 39 -11.08 17.09 0.75
C ILE A 39 -11.59 15.63 0.76
N CYS A 40 -12.91 15.42 0.85
CA CYS A 40 -13.51 14.09 0.79
C CYS A 40 -13.20 13.38 -0.53
N ARG A 41 -13.28 14.09 -1.67
CA ARG A 41 -12.95 13.53 -2.99
C ARG A 41 -11.47 13.12 -3.07
N GLU A 42 -10.56 13.94 -2.57
CA GLU A 42 -9.13 13.60 -2.54
C GLU A 42 -8.84 12.42 -1.60
N ALA A 43 -9.54 12.31 -0.46
CA ALA A 43 -9.42 11.17 0.44
C ALA A 43 -9.86 9.88 -0.27
N ILE A 44 -11.00 9.89 -0.96
CA ILE A 44 -11.49 8.74 -1.72
C ILE A 44 -10.51 8.33 -2.82
N LYS A 45 -9.97 9.30 -3.58
CA LYS A 45 -8.96 9.02 -4.62
C LYS A 45 -7.68 8.39 -4.05
N GLU A 46 -7.25 8.82 -2.88
CA GLU A 46 -6.04 8.28 -2.25
C GLU A 46 -6.29 6.88 -1.70
N LEU A 47 -7.45 6.66 -1.06
CA LEU A 47 -7.91 5.36 -0.56
C LEU A 47 -8.16 4.34 -1.68
N SER A 48 -8.51 4.79 -2.89
CA SER A 48 -8.70 3.90 -4.04
C SER A 48 -7.39 3.47 -4.69
N LYS A 49 -6.24 4.02 -4.29
CA LYS A 49 -4.94 3.56 -4.78
C LYS A 49 -4.57 2.25 -4.11
N SER A 50 -3.92 1.38 -4.87
CA SER A 50 -3.37 0.13 -4.36
C SER A 50 -2.41 0.39 -3.19
N ASP A 51 -2.49 -0.47 -2.17
CA ASP A 51 -1.55 -0.55 -1.04
C ASP A 51 -0.21 -1.19 -1.43
N TRP A 52 -0.18 -1.81 -2.60
CA TRP A 52 1.00 -2.45 -3.13
C TRP A 52 2.00 -1.43 -3.67
N VAL A 53 3.28 -1.68 -3.41
CA VAL A 53 4.44 -0.92 -3.90
C VAL A 53 4.90 -1.56 -5.21
N SER A 54 5.02 -0.78 -6.30
CA SER A 54 5.61 -1.29 -7.55
C SER A 54 7.10 -1.56 -7.33
N VAL A 55 7.65 -2.58 -7.97
CA VAL A 55 9.11 -2.77 -8.00
C VAL A 55 9.84 -1.56 -8.62
N GLU A 56 9.17 -0.79 -9.48
CA GLU A 56 9.69 0.45 -10.07
C GLU A 56 9.84 1.57 -9.03
N ASP A 57 9.01 1.57 -7.98
CA ASP A 57 9.06 2.51 -6.87
C ASP A 57 10.14 2.13 -5.83
N GLY A 58 10.77 0.96 -6.00
CA GLY A 58 11.83 0.45 -5.15
C GLY A 58 11.60 -0.97 -4.66
N LEU A 59 12.69 -1.64 -4.28
CA LEU A 59 12.68 -2.98 -3.71
C LEU A 59 12.79 -2.92 -2.18
N PRO A 60 12.23 -3.89 -1.45
CA PRO A 60 12.41 -3.99 0.00
C PRO A 60 13.88 -4.22 0.36
N GLU A 61 14.21 -4.04 1.64
CA GLU A 61 15.55 -4.34 2.14
C GLU A 61 15.83 -5.84 2.15
N TYR A 62 17.10 -6.23 2.16
CA TYR A 62 17.47 -7.64 2.23
C TYR A 62 17.08 -8.24 3.59
N GLY A 63 16.54 -9.44 3.56
CA GLY A 63 16.09 -10.15 4.74
C GLY A 63 14.66 -9.82 5.16
N GLU A 64 14.06 -8.77 4.59
CA GLU A 64 12.65 -8.45 4.79
C GLU A 64 11.73 -9.45 4.10
N ASN A 65 10.61 -9.69 4.77
CA ASN A 65 9.56 -10.55 4.28
C ASN A 65 8.39 -9.70 3.83
N VAL A 66 7.91 -10.01 2.64
CA VAL A 66 6.87 -9.23 1.97
C VAL A 66 5.82 -10.18 1.41
N LEU A 67 4.60 -9.68 1.30
CA LEU A 67 3.63 -10.25 0.38
C LEU A 67 3.97 -9.74 -1.01
N ALA A 68 3.95 -10.61 -2.01
CA ALA A 68 4.34 -10.30 -3.37
C ALA A 68 3.27 -10.77 -4.36
N ILE A 69 3.06 -9.99 -5.43
CA ILE A 69 2.24 -10.33 -6.59
C ILE A 69 3.15 -10.56 -7.80
N SER A 70 2.91 -11.66 -8.51
CA SER A 70 3.62 -11.99 -9.74
C SER A 70 2.88 -11.46 -10.97
N LYS A 71 3.61 -11.29 -12.08
CA LYS A 71 3.11 -10.72 -13.34
C LYS A 71 2.00 -11.54 -14.00
N ASP A 72 1.94 -12.84 -13.74
CA ASP A 72 1.21 -13.80 -14.58
C ASP A 72 -0.30 -13.88 -14.26
N GLY A 73 -0.80 -12.99 -13.41
CA GLY A 73 -2.24 -12.75 -13.27
C GLY A 73 -3.03 -13.84 -12.55
N TYR A 74 -2.44 -15.00 -12.23
CA TYR A 74 -2.95 -15.84 -11.15
C TYR A 74 -2.65 -15.09 -9.85
N MET A 75 -3.65 -14.43 -9.28
CA MET A 75 -3.58 -13.63 -8.04
C MET A 75 -3.17 -14.46 -6.81
N ASN A 76 -1.98 -15.04 -6.84
CA ASN A 76 -1.39 -15.77 -5.73
C ASN A 76 -0.48 -14.80 -5.01
N VAL A 77 -1.09 -14.02 -4.12
CA VAL A 77 -0.33 -13.29 -3.09
C VAL A 77 0.50 -14.32 -2.35
N SER A 78 1.82 -14.21 -2.50
CA SER A 78 2.75 -15.17 -1.94
C SER A 78 3.74 -14.49 -1.02
N TYR A 79 4.07 -15.18 0.06
CA TYR A 79 5.12 -14.75 0.95
C TYR A 79 6.49 -14.90 0.27
N ARG A 80 7.27 -13.82 0.26
CA ARG A 80 8.61 -13.78 -0.35
C ARG A 80 9.59 -13.12 0.60
N ARG A 81 10.84 -13.60 0.53
CA ARG A 81 11.98 -13.00 1.20
C ARG A 81 13.01 -12.58 0.17
N LYS A 82 13.51 -11.34 0.27
CA LYS A 82 14.63 -10.87 -0.53
C LYS A 82 15.92 -11.35 0.12
N ILE A 83 16.79 -12.06 -0.60
CA ILE A 83 18.03 -12.59 -0.03
C ILE A 83 19.22 -12.15 -0.90
N PRO A 84 20.39 -11.83 -0.31
CA PRO A 84 21.60 -11.56 -1.07
C PRO A 84 22.02 -12.75 -1.93
N ARG A 85 22.46 -12.48 -3.16
CA ARG A 85 22.77 -13.50 -4.18
C ARG A 85 23.92 -14.43 -3.78
N ASP A 86 24.86 -13.93 -3.00
CA ASP A 86 26.00 -14.66 -2.44
C ASP A 86 25.60 -15.66 -1.33
N LYS A 87 24.38 -15.55 -0.78
CA LYS A 87 23.89 -16.38 0.33
C LYS A 87 23.00 -17.55 -0.09
N ILE A 88 22.76 -17.75 -1.39
CA ILE A 88 21.90 -18.81 -1.91
C ILE A 88 22.72 -19.78 -2.75
N SER A 89 22.76 -21.06 -2.35
CA SER A 89 23.51 -22.10 -3.06
C SER A 89 22.65 -22.94 -4.02
N ARG A 90 21.30 -22.83 -4.01
CA ARG A 90 20.41 -23.73 -4.79
C ARG A 90 19.08 -23.16 -5.29
N GLU A 91 18.69 -21.92 -4.94
CA GLU A 91 17.38 -21.38 -5.32
C GLU A 91 17.48 -20.48 -6.55
N VAL A 92 16.53 -20.62 -7.48
CA VAL A 92 16.42 -19.71 -8.63
C VAL A 92 15.71 -18.45 -8.15
N MET A 93 16.34 -17.29 -8.36
CA MET A 93 15.74 -15.99 -8.05
C MET A 93 15.21 -15.32 -9.32
N ASP A 94 14.25 -14.42 -9.17
CA ASP A 94 13.90 -13.47 -10.24
C ASP A 94 14.94 -12.33 -10.33
N ASP A 95 14.78 -11.50 -11.37
CA ASP A 95 15.67 -10.35 -11.60
C ASP A 95 15.60 -9.29 -10.48
N ASN A 96 14.55 -9.33 -9.64
CA ASN A 96 14.36 -8.44 -8.48
C ASN A 96 14.99 -9.00 -7.20
N GLY A 97 15.60 -10.19 -7.24
CA GLY A 97 16.26 -10.82 -6.11
C GLY A 97 15.31 -11.50 -5.12
N PHE A 98 14.09 -11.82 -5.55
CA PHE A 98 13.17 -12.65 -4.79
C PHE A 98 13.36 -14.12 -5.15
N ILE A 99 13.31 -14.99 -4.14
CA ILE A 99 13.31 -16.44 -4.33
C ILE A 99 12.06 -16.86 -5.09
N LEU A 100 12.24 -17.57 -6.21
CA LEU A 100 11.13 -18.16 -6.96
C LEU A 100 10.57 -19.35 -6.19
N ASN A 101 9.25 -19.47 -6.18
CA ASN A 101 8.55 -20.56 -5.51
C ASN A 101 8.10 -21.47 -6.64
N PHE A 102 8.81 -22.58 -6.78
CA PHE A 102 8.56 -23.55 -7.85
C PHE A 102 7.14 -24.13 -7.81
N ASN A 103 6.46 -24.08 -6.67
CA ASN A 103 5.10 -24.59 -6.52
C ASN A 103 4.01 -23.62 -7.00
N LEU A 104 4.33 -22.34 -7.27
CA LEU A 104 3.33 -21.29 -7.53
C LEU A 104 3.51 -20.55 -8.87
N HIS A 105 4.17 -21.20 -9.84
CA HIS A 105 4.63 -20.60 -11.09
C HIS A 105 5.72 -19.54 -10.87
N CYS A 106 6.80 -19.69 -11.64
CA CYS A 106 8.03 -18.92 -11.53
C CYS A 106 7.90 -17.57 -12.23
N SER A 107 7.06 -16.67 -11.74
CA SER A 107 6.96 -15.33 -12.33
C SER A 107 7.67 -14.26 -11.54
N THR A 108 8.21 -13.31 -12.30
CA THR A 108 8.80 -12.09 -11.79
C THR A 108 7.80 -11.34 -10.93
N ILE A 109 8.24 -10.93 -9.74
CA ILE A 109 7.46 -10.07 -8.85
C ILE A 109 7.34 -8.68 -9.48
N THR A 110 6.15 -8.13 -9.49
CA THR A 110 5.90 -6.77 -10.01
C THR A 110 5.50 -5.79 -8.91
N HIS A 111 4.89 -6.30 -7.85
CA HIS A 111 4.45 -5.50 -6.73
C HIS A 111 4.65 -6.25 -5.41
N TRP A 112 4.90 -5.51 -4.34
CA TRP A 112 5.07 -6.07 -3.01
C TRP A 112 4.42 -5.19 -1.93
N LYS A 113 4.14 -5.78 -0.76
CA LYS A 113 3.66 -5.08 0.43
C LYS A 113 4.47 -5.54 1.64
N PRO A 114 5.05 -4.62 2.44
CA PRO A 114 5.73 -4.99 3.67
C PRO A 114 4.79 -5.72 4.64
N ILE A 115 5.35 -6.68 5.39
CA ILE A 115 4.63 -7.37 6.47
C ILE A 115 5.10 -6.75 7.79
N ASP A 116 4.18 -6.16 8.55
CA ASP A 116 4.51 -5.43 9.78
C ASP A 116 5.04 -6.35 10.89
N LYS A 117 4.55 -7.59 10.98
CA LYS A 117 5.10 -8.70 11.80
C LYS A 117 4.71 -10.04 11.20
N LEU A 118 5.66 -10.97 11.11
CA LEU A 118 5.33 -12.39 11.09
C LEU A 118 5.05 -12.76 12.53
N GLU A 119 3.85 -13.27 12.81
CA GLU A 119 3.61 -13.91 14.11
C GLU A 119 4.68 -14.99 14.32
N GLU A 120 5.35 -14.93 15.48
CA GLU A 120 6.43 -15.85 15.90
C GLU A 120 5.94 -17.30 16.04
#